data_AF-A0A0G0TR75-F1
#
_entry.id   AF-A0A0G0TR75-F1
#
_cell.length_a   1.000
_cell.length_b   1.000
_cell.length_c   1.000
_cell.angle_alpha   90.00
_cell.angle_beta   90.00
_cell.angle_gamma   90.00
#
_symmetry.space_group_name_H-M   'P 1'
#
loop_
_entity.id
_entity.type
_entity.pdbx_description
1 polymer ?
#
loop_
_entity_poly.entity_id
_entity_poly.type
_entity_poly.pdbx_seq_one_letter_code
_entity_poly.pdbx_strand_id
1 'polypeptide(L)'
;MINPLAEGFLFYMNRKYIQIFILIFTTIISFGFLIFYINALNYKTLTQYDFLLGTPYFSAEKSVHSRLPACEGPCKKCIFDEFCNLKSFVTLIAGDVNTKLQIITGQTLYEVLQMEENKDIIFYGKNYSGLGFFVTDIGTLHSGDGKYLFYYINSKEASVGVSSYLLKDGDIIEWELK
;
A
#
# COMPACT_ATOMS: atom_id res chain seq x y z
N MET A 1 -14.94 20.51 -28.49
CA MET A 1 -15.47 21.85 -28.85
C MET A 1 -14.48 22.87 -28.30
N ILE A 2 -13.62 23.44 -29.14
CA ILE A 2 -12.61 24.42 -28.73
C ILE A 2 -13.29 25.80 -28.69
N ASN A 3 -13.04 26.58 -27.65
CA ASN A 3 -13.70 27.85 -27.38
C ASN A 3 -13.37 28.90 -28.47
N PRO A 4 -14.35 29.47 -29.20
CA PRO A 4 -14.12 30.41 -30.30
C PRO A 4 -13.44 31.73 -29.89
N LEU A 5 -13.38 32.04 -28.58
CA LEU A 5 -12.61 33.17 -28.06
C LEU A 5 -11.08 32.98 -28.13
N ALA A 6 -10.59 31.75 -28.24
CA ALA A 6 -9.15 31.48 -28.31
C ALA A 6 -8.56 31.79 -29.71
N GLU A 7 -9.37 31.68 -30.77
CA GLU A 7 -8.90 31.85 -32.14
C GLU A 7 -8.71 33.32 -32.53
N GLY A 8 -9.53 34.24 -32.00
CA GLY A 8 -9.42 35.68 -32.27
C GLY A 8 -8.22 36.36 -31.61
N PHE A 9 -7.73 35.82 -30.49
CA PHE A 9 -6.65 36.45 -29.71
C PHE A 9 -5.26 36.26 -30.35
N LEU A 10 -5.07 35.16 -31.08
CA LEU A 10 -3.80 34.87 -31.77
C LEU A 10 -3.58 35.73 -33.03
N PHE A 11 -4.66 36.24 -33.65
CA PHE A 11 -4.58 36.95 -34.93
C PHE A 11 -4.30 38.46 -34.80
N TYR A 12 -4.43 39.04 -33.59
CA TYR A 12 -4.30 40.49 -33.36
C TYR A 12 -2.90 40.93 -32.85
N MET A 13 -1.99 39.99 -32.58
CA MET A 13 -0.71 40.28 -31.94
C MET A 13 0.43 40.39 -32.97
N ASN A 14 1.28 41.43 -32.86
CA ASN A 14 2.44 41.63 -33.73
C ASN A 14 3.33 40.37 -33.77
N ARG A 15 3.93 40.04 -34.92
CA ARG A 15 4.82 38.87 -35.13
C ARG A 15 5.91 38.74 -34.05
N LYS A 16 6.43 39.86 -33.54
CA LYS A 16 7.40 39.89 -32.43
C LYS A 16 6.79 39.44 -31.10
N TYR A 17 5.55 39.82 -30.80
CA TYR A 17 4.84 39.39 -29.59
C TYR A 17 4.44 37.91 -29.64
N ILE A 18 4.09 37.40 -30.84
CA ILE A 18 3.82 35.96 -31.03
C ILE A 18 5.08 35.14 -30.70
N GLN A 19 6.25 35.56 -31.19
CA GLN A 19 7.51 34.87 -30.88
C GLN A 19 7.86 34.90 -29.38
N ILE A 20 7.69 36.05 -28.72
CA ILE A 20 7.91 36.17 -27.27
C ILE A 20 6.95 35.28 -26.49
N PHE A 21 5.68 35.23 -26.87
CA PHE A 21 4.68 34.38 -26.21
C PHE A 21 5.01 32.90 -26.33
N ILE A 22 5.45 32.44 -27.51
CA ILE A 22 5.87 31.04 -27.72
C ILE A 22 7.10 30.71 -26.85
N LEU A 23 8.06 31.63 -26.71
CA LEU A 23 9.23 31.42 -25.84
C LEU A 23 8.84 31.31 -24.36
N ILE A 24 7.93 32.17 -23.88
CA ILE A 24 7.43 32.10 -22.50
C ILE A 24 6.64 30.80 -22.26
N PHE A 25 5.79 30.41 -23.21
CA PHE A 25 4.99 29.20 -23.06
C PHE A 25 5.84 27.92 -23.04
N THR A 26 6.85 27.83 -23.91
CA THR A 26 7.77 26.69 -23.95
C THR A 26 8.64 26.60 -22.69
N THR A 27 9.07 27.72 -22.13
CA THR A 27 9.81 27.74 -20.85
C THR A 27 8.96 27.29 -19.67
N ILE A 28 7.70 27.72 -19.59
CA ILE A 28 6.75 27.28 -18.55
C ILE A 28 6.51 25.77 -18.63
N ILE A 29 6.27 25.24 -19.84
CA ILE A 29 6.05 23.81 -20.05
C ILE A 29 7.29 23.01 -19.63
N SER A 30 8.49 23.43 -20.07
CA SER A 30 9.74 22.77 -19.71
C SER A 30 9.98 22.75 -18.20
N PHE A 31 9.71 23.86 -17.51
CA PHE A 31 9.83 23.93 -16.05
C PHE A 31 8.81 23.02 -15.34
N GLY A 32 7.58 22.93 -15.86
CA GLY A 32 6.57 21.98 -15.38
C GLY A 32 7.02 20.52 -15.51
N PHE A 33 7.62 20.16 -16.65
CA PHE A 33 8.20 18.83 -16.84
C PHE A 33 9.39 18.56 -15.92
N LEU A 34 10.23 19.57 -15.65
CA LEU A 34 11.35 19.44 -14.71
C LEU A 34 10.85 19.20 -13.28
N ILE A 35 9.86 19.96 -12.82
CA ILE A 35 9.23 19.75 -11.49
C ILE A 35 8.60 18.37 -11.41
N PHE A 36 7.84 17.98 -12.44
CA PHE A 36 7.23 16.65 -12.51
C PHE A 36 8.29 15.55 -12.47
N TYR A 37 9.39 15.71 -13.21
CA TYR A 37 10.51 14.75 -13.23
C TYR A 37 11.20 14.65 -11.86
N ILE A 38 11.45 15.76 -11.17
CA ILE A 38 12.02 15.75 -9.82
C ILE A 38 11.07 15.06 -8.83
N ASN A 39 9.77 15.37 -8.88
CA ASN A 39 8.76 14.68 -8.07
C ASN A 39 8.67 13.19 -8.42
N ALA A 40 8.89 12.84 -9.69
CA ALA A 40 8.96 11.47 -10.16
C ALA A 40 10.17 10.71 -9.58
N LEU A 41 11.33 11.37 -9.48
CA LEU A 41 12.49 10.76 -8.83
C LEU A 41 12.30 10.63 -7.32
N ASN A 42 11.65 11.61 -6.69
CA ASN A 42 11.36 11.59 -5.25
C ASN A 42 10.37 10.47 -4.85
N TYR A 43 9.40 10.09 -5.69
CA TYR A 43 8.53 8.94 -5.35
C TYR A 43 9.33 7.62 -5.27
N LYS A 44 10.37 7.44 -6.11
CA LYS A 44 11.19 6.22 -6.11
C LYS A 44 12.12 6.14 -4.90
N THR A 45 12.64 7.28 -4.45
CA THR A 45 13.58 7.32 -3.32
C THR A 45 12.89 7.18 -1.97
N LEU A 46 11.67 7.71 -1.79
CA LEU A 46 10.88 7.54 -0.57
C LEU A 46 10.57 6.07 -0.28
N THR A 47 10.17 5.29 -1.30
CA THR A 47 9.91 3.86 -1.13
C THR A 47 11.12 3.03 -0.70
N GLN A 48 12.35 3.51 -0.92
CA GLN A 48 13.57 2.80 -0.56
C GLN A 48 14.16 3.24 0.81
N TYR A 49 13.88 4.46 1.27
CA TYR A 49 14.35 4.95 2.57
C TYR A 49 13.42 4.56 3.74
N ASP A 50 12.11 4.42 3.50
CA ASP A 50 11.17 3.95 4.55
C ASP A 50 11.44 2.50 4.97
N PHE A 51 12.07 1.70 4.11
CA PHE A 51 12.55 0.35 4.42
C PHE A 51 13.76 0.34 5.38
N LEU A 52 14.50 1.44 5.49
CA LEU A 52 15.73 1.52 6.29
C LEU A 52 15.58 2.26 7.63
N LEU A 53 14.43 2.90 7.89
CA LEU A 53 14.19 3.65 9.15
C LEU A 53 12.93 3.22 9.93
N GLY A 54 12.24 2.16 9.49
CA GLY A 54 11.13 1.55 10.22
C GLY A 54 11.58 0.66 11.38
N THR A 55 12.29 1.19 12.38
CA THR A 55 12.33 0.56 13.71
C THR A 55 11.22 1.12 14.59
N PRO A 56 10.22 0.33 15.00
CA PRO A 56 9.53 0.63 16.24
C PRO A 56 10.45 0.18 17.39
N TYR A 57 10.95 1.17 18.13
CA TYR A 57 11.31 0.98 19.53
C TYR A 57 10.09 0.38 20.26
N PHE A 58 10.05 -0.94 20.41
CA PHE A 58 9.33 -1.58 21.50
C PHE A 58 10.36 -2.15 22.45
N SER A 59 10.56 -1.41 23.53
CA SER A 59 11.28 -1.88 24.70
C SER A 59 10.49 -3.04 25.31
N ALA A 60 11.03 -4.24 25.16
CA ALA A 60 10.80 -5.34 26.08
C ALA A 60 12.13 -6.04 26.29
N GLU A 61 12.99 -5.38 27.05
CA GLU A 61 14.00 -6.07 27.84
C GLU A 61 13.26 -7.01 28.83
N LYS A 62 13.12 -8.28 28.44
CA LYS A 62 12.96 -9.37 29.40
C LYS A 62 13.76 -10.58 28.93
N SER A 63 14.97 -10.62 29.48
CA SER A 63 15.86 -11.76 29.63
C SER A 63 15.19 -13.14 29.53
N VAL A 64 15.48 -13.86 28.45
CA VAL A 64 15.69 -15.32 28.52
C VAL A 64 16.99 -15.64 27.79
N HIS A 65 17.99 -15.89 28.62
CA HIS A 65 19.22 -16.57 28.29
C HIS A 65 18.93 -17.93 27.63
N SER A 66 19.21 -18.06 26.34
CA SER A 66 19.56 -19.36 25.75
C SER A 66 20.81 -19.18 24.90
N ARG A 67 21.91 -19.77 25.37
CA ARG A 67 23.20 -19.84 24.68
C ARG A 67 22.97 -20.38 23.27
N LEU A 68 23.33 -19.59 22.24
CA LEU A 68 23.56 -20.15 20.91
C LEU A 68 24.86 -20.98 20.99
N PRO A 69 24.84 -22.28 20.67
CA PRO A 69 26.08 -23.04 20.55
C PRO A 69 26.87 -22.50 19.36
N ALA A 70 28.17 -22.32 19.56
CA ALA A 70 29.11 -21.98 18.50
C ALA A 70 29.06 -23.06 17.41
N CYS A 71 28.73 -22.64 16.18
CA CYS A 71 28.72 -23.51 15.01
C CYS A 71 30.15 -23.77 14.56
N GLU A 72 30.83 -24.78 15.12
CA GLU A 72 32.09 -25.29 14.56
C GLU A 72 31.85 -26.65 13.91
N GLY A 73 31.59 -26.60 12.60
CA GLY A 73 31.48 -27.78 11.73
C GLY A 73 31.30 -27.35 10.27
N PRO A 74 31.82 -28.10 9.29
CA PRO A 74 31.77 -27.72 7.89
C PRO A 74 30.40 -28.07 7.30
N CYS A 75 29.34 -27.39 7.74
CA CYS A 75 28.05 -27.43 7.08
C CYS A 75 27.77 -26.06 6.47
N LYS A 76 28.11 -25.95 5.19
CA LYS A 76 27.84 -24.80 4.33
C LYS A 76 26.38 -24.80 3.91
N LYS A 77 25.46 -24.55 4.85
CA LYS A 77 24.08 -24.12 4.54
C LYS A 77 23.45 -23.49 5.78
N CYS A 78 23.31 -22.18 5.73
CA CYS A 78 22.77 -21.38 6.82
C CYS A 78 21.32 -21.75 7.15
N ILE A 79 20.94 -21.49 8.39
CA ILE A 79 19.58 -21.44 8.90
C ILE A 79 18.83 -20.32 8.15
N PHE A 80 18.33 -20.60 6.95
CA PHE A 80 17.33 -19.78 6.23
C PHE A 80 16.60 -20.56 5.12
N ASP A 81 16.54 -21.89 5.22
CA ASP A 81 15.79 -22.74 4.28
C ASP A 81 14.50 -23.32 4.88
N GLU A 82 14.28 -23.18 6.20
CA GLU A 82 13.13 -23.81 6.90
C GLU A 82 11.89 -22.90 7.04
N PHE A 83 12.01 -21.58 6.94
CA PHE A 83 10.85 -20.67 6.98
C PHE A 83 10.05 -20.63 5.67
N CYS A 84 10.58 -21.19 4.57
CA CYS A 84 9.95 -21.14 3.25
C CYS A 84 8.84 -22.18 3.00
N ASN A 85 8.50 -23.04 3.98
CA ASN A 85 7.62 -24.18 3.75
C ASN A 85 6.45 -24.36 4.73
N LEU A 86 6.21 -23.44 5.67
CA LEU A 86 5.01 -23.53 6.51
C LEU A 86 3.82 -22.87 5.80
N LYS A 87 3.05 -23.67 5.05
CA LYS A 87 1.76 -23.24 4.49
C LYS A 87 0.85 -22.85 5.66
N SER A 88 0.61 -21.55 5.80
CA SER A 88 -0.29 -20.99 6.78
C SER A 88 -1.53 -20.46 6.07
N PHE A 89 -2.67 -20.48 6.75
CA PHE A 89 -3.95 -20.12 6.18
C PHE A 89 -4.73 -19.20 7.09
N VAL A 90 -5.49 -18.29 6.49
CA VAL A 90 -6.48 -17.46 7.19
C VAL A 90 -7.82 -17.59 6.51
N THR A 91 -8.91 -17.39 7.25
CA THR A 91 -10.26 -17.36 6.68
C THR A 91 -10.70 -15.91 6.54
N LEU A 92 -11.13 -15.49 5.36
CA LEU A 92 -11.70 -14.18 5.10
C LEU A 92 -13.21 -14.30 4.91
N ILE A 93 -13.98 -13.53 5.68
CA ILE A 93 -15.43 -13.43 5.59
C ILE A 93 -15.80 -11.96 5.37
N ALA A 94 -16.40 -11.65 4.23
CA ALA A 94 -16.78 -10.29 3.84
C ALA A 94 -18.01 -10.31 2.92
N GLY A 95 -19.20 -10.14 3.52
CA GLY A 95 -20.46 -10.21 2.78
C GLY A 95 -20.69 -11.59 2.18
N ASP A 96 -20.65 -11.68 0.86
CA ASP A 96 -20.76 -12.91 0.06
C ASP A 96 -19.44 -13.68 -0.09
N VAL A 97 -18.31 -13.05 0.24
CA VAL A 97 -16.99 -13.67 0.20
C VAL A 97 -16.76 -14.48 1.46
N ASN A 98 -16.51 -15.78 1.32
CA ASN A 98 -16.03 -16.66 2.38
C ASN A 98 -14.99 -17.63 1.80
N THR A 99 -13.71 -17.35 2.03
CA THR A 99 -12.62 -18.12 1.43
C THR A 99 -11.43 -18.28 2.37
N LYS A 100 -10.60 -19.29 2.10
CA LYS A 100 -9.35 -19.54 2.80
C LYS A 100 -8.18 -19.01 1.97
N LEU A 101 -7.42 -18.09 2.54
CA LEU A 101 -6.27 -17.47 1.91
C LEU A 101 -4.98 -18.11 2.42
N GLN A 102 -4.06 -18.37 1.49
CA GLN A 102 -2.70 -18.80 1.83
C GLN A 102 -1.88 -17.58 2.23
N ILE A 103 -1.14 -17.69 3.33
CA ILE A 103 -0.31 -16.62 3.85
C ILE A 103 1.10 -17.14 4.14
N ILE A 104 2.03 -16.19 4.15
CA ILE A 104 3.37 -16.35 4.69
C ILE A 104 3.39 -15.65 6.05
N THR A 105 3.98 -16.29 7.06
CA THR A 105 4.09 -15.72 8.41
C THR A 105 4.75 -14.35 8.36
N GLY A 106 4.10 -13.35 8.97
CA GLY A 106 4.61 -11.98 9.01
C GLY A 106 4.14 -11.09 7.87
N GLN A 107 3.24 -11.56 6.99
CA GLN A 107 2.56 -10.67 6.05
C GLN A 107 1.48 -9.85 6.74
N THR A 108 1.25 -8.65 6.20
CA THR A 108 0.10 -7.83 6.63
C THR A 108 -1.19 -8.28 5.95
N LEU A 109 -2.34 -7.98 6.56
CA LEU A 109 -3.63 -8.23 5.92
C LEU A 109 -3.75 -7.52 4.57
N TYR A 110 -3.23 -6.29 4.46
CA TYR A 110 -3.22 -5.55 3.21
C TYR A 110 -2.41 -6.25 2.11
N GLU A 111 -1.21 -6.74 2.41
CA GLU A 111 -0.38 -7.47 1.44
C GLU A 111 -1.10 -8.73 0.92
N VAL A 112 -1.77 -9.47 1.80
CA VAL A 112 -2.54 -10.66 1.40
C VAL A 112 -3.72 -10.30 0.52
N LEU A 113 -4.47 -9.23 0.86
CA LEU A 113 -5.55 -8.74 0.02
C LEU A 113 -5.06 -8.33 -1.38
N GLN A 114 -3.92 -7.63 -1.46
CA GLN A 114 -3.32 -7.26 -2.75
C GLN A 114 -2.91 -8.47 -3.60
N MET A 115 -2.40 -9.53 -2.98
CA MET A 115 -2.00 -10.76 -3.71
C MET A 115 -3.19 -11.55 -4.24
N GLU A 116 -4.35 -11.42 -3.60
CA GLU A 116 -5.58 -12.12 -3.93
C GLU A 116 -6.57 -11.26 -4.73
N GLU A 117 -6.22 -10.00 -4.96
CA GLU A 117 -6.96 -9.05 -5.78
C GLU A 117 -7.16 -9.62 -7.19
N ASN A 118 -8.40 -9.62 -7.67
CA ASN A 118 -8.80 -10.12 -9.00
C ASN A 118 -8.72 -11.64 -9.20
N LYS A 119 -8.41 -12.43 -8.16
CA LYS A 119 -8.61 -13.88 -8.18
C LYS A 119 -10.00 -14.23 -7.65
N ASP A 120 -10.12 -14.15 -6.33
CA ASP A 120 -11.34 -14.52 -5.59
C ASP A 120 -11.87 -13.33 -4.77
N ILE A 121 -11.11 -12.24 -4.66
CA ILE A 121 -11.45 -11.09 -3.84
C ILE A 121 -11.34 -9.80 -4.68
N ILE A 122 -12.40 -9.00 -4.63
CA ILE A 122 -12.41 -7.63 -5.15
C ILE A 122 -12.59 -6.71 -3.94
N PHE A 123 -11.70 -5.73 -3.81
CA PHE A 123 -11.76 -4.72 -2.76
C PHE A 123 -11.31 -3.37 -3.29
N TYR A 124 -11.79 -2.30 -2.66
CA TYR A 124 -11.41 -0.93 -2.97
C TYR A 124 -11.08 -0.17 -1.69
N GLY A 125 -10.36 0.92 -1.85
CA GLY A 125 -9.98 1.75 -0.71
C GLY A 125 -9.07 2.90 -1.11
N LYS A 126 -8.55 3.55 -0.08
CA LYS A 126 -7.69 4.71 -0.23
C LYS A 126 -6.46 4.58 0.66
N ASN A 127 -5.29 4.81 0.07
CA ASN A 127 -4.06 4.90 0.82
C ASN A 127 -3.93 6.29 1.47
N TYR A 128 -3.67 6.31 2.77
CA TYR A 128 -3.37 7.51 3.55
C TYR A 128 -1.93 7.46 4.03
N SER A 129 -1.11 8.40 3.57
CA SER A 129 0.31 8.48 3.96
C SER A 129 0.46 8.51 5.49
N GLY A 130 1.28 7.61 6.03
CA GLY A 130 1.52 7.46 7.47
C GLY A 130 0.44 6.73 8.27
N LEU A 131 -0.74 6.44 7.67
CA LEU A 131 -1.84 5.71 8.32
C LEU A 131 -2.12 4.35 7.67
N GLY A 132 -1.68 4.17 6.43
CA GLY A 132 -1.87 2.94 5.65
C GLY A 132 -3.12 2.97 4.77
N PHE A 133 -3.49 1.79 4.29
CA PHE A 133 -4.62 1.62 3.40
C PHE A 133 -5.93 1.47 4.17
N PHE A 134 -6.92 2.27 3.78
CA PHE A 134 -8.27 2.20 4.31
C PHE A 134 -9.19 1.54 3.29
N VAL A 135 -9.71 0.35 3.63
CA VAL A 135 -10.65 -0.39 2.77
C VAL A 135 -12.02 0.25 2.87
N THR A 136 -12.58 0.65 1.74
CA THR A 136 -13.94 1.19 1.64
C THR A 136 -14.94 0.14 1.18
N ASP A 137 -14.49 -0.84 0.41
CA ASP A 137 -15.33 -1.83 -0.24
C ASP A 137 -14.62 -3.18 -0.25
N ILE A 138 -15.35 -4.26 0.02
CA ILE A 138 -14.83 -5.63 -0.08
C ILE A 138 -15.97 -6.62 -0.29
N GLY A 139 -15.88 -7.45 -1.33
CA GLY A 139 -17.01 -8.28 -1.76
C GLY A 139 -18.23 -7.41 -2.07
N THR A 140 -19.37 -7.76 -1.48
CA THR A 140 -20.64 -7.00 -1.55
C THR A 140 -20.79 -5.91 -0.47
N LEU A 141 -19.79 -5.73 0.40
CA LEU A 141 -19.85 -4.71 1.45
C LEU A 141 -19.26 -3.39 0.95
N HIS A 142 -20.01 -2.31 1.10
CA HIS A 142 -19.66 -0.96 0.63
C HIS A 142 -19.83 0.08 1.74
N SER A 143 -18.77 0.82 2.05
CA SER A 143 -18.82 1.96 2.98
C SER A 143 -19.55 3.14 2.31
N GLY A 144 -20.54 3.70 2.99
CA GLY A 144 -21.40 4.74 2.44
C GLY A 144 -22.67 4.90 3.25
N ASP A 145 -23.47 5.93 2.93
CA ASP A 145 -24.78 6.17 3.56
C ASP A 145 -24.77 6.22 5.10
N GLY A 146 -23.66 6.73 5.66
CA GLY A 146 -23.45 6.83 7.11
C GLY A 146 -22.98 5.54 7.78
N LYS A 147 -22.75 4.47 7.01
CA LYS A 147 -22.16 3.21 7.47
C LYS A 147 -20.69 3.10 7.09
N TYR A 148 -19.92 2.49 7.96
CA TYR A 148 -18.50 2.25 7.78
C TYR A 148 -18.19 0.76 7.85
N LEU A 149 -17.18 0.37 7.10
CA LEU A 149 -16.68 -0.99 7.08
C LEU A 149 -15.68 -1.19 8.24
N PHE A 150 -16.03 -2.08 9.15
CA PHE A 150 -15.18 -2.49 10.27
C PHE A 150 -14.70 -3.91 10.04
N TYR A 151 -13.51 -4.22 10.51
CA TYR A 151 -12.99 -5.58 10.48
C TYR A 151 -12.62 -6.11 11.85
N TYR A 152 -12.70 -7.43 11.96
CA TYR A 152 -12.53 -8.20 13.17
C TYR A 152 -11.50 -9.28 12.92
N ILE A 153 -10.75 -9.60 13.97
CA ILE A 153 -9.80 -10.70 14.00
C ILE A 153 -10.26 -11.63 15.11
N ASN A 154 -10.63 -12.85 14.76
CA ASN A 154 -11.13 -13.87 15.69
C ASN A 154 -12.29 -13.32 16.54
N SER A 155 -13.29 -12.73 15.86
CA SER A 155 -14.50 -12.11 16.44
C SER A 155 -14.26 -10.90 17.37
N LYS A 156 -13.05 -10.33 17.36
CA LYS A 156 -12.72 -9.11 18.10
C LYS A 156 -12.40 -7.98 17.13
N GLU A 157 -12.98 -6.81 17.35
CA GLU A 157 -12.73 -5.62 16.50
C GLU A 157 -11.23 -5.32 16.47
N ALA A 158 -10.71 -5.10 15.27
CA ALA A 158 -9.31 -4.85 15.08
C ALA A 158 -8.91 -3.49 15.69
N SER A 159 -7.80 -3.48 16.43
CA SER A 159 -7.27 -2.26 17.06
C SER A 159 -6.25 -1.51 16.21
N VAL A 160 -5.92 -2.04 15.02
CA VAL A 160 -4.95 -1.48 14.07
C VAL A 160 -5.56 -1.52 12.68
N GLY A 161 -4.91 -0.88 11.69
CA GLY A 161 -5.34 -0.95 10.30
C GLY A 161 -4.84 -2.20 9.56
N VAL A 162 -5.42 -2.47 8.39
CA VAL A 162 -5.08 -3.64 7.56
C VAL A 162 -3.62 -3.65 7.10
N SER A 163 -2.98 -2.48 6.99
CA SER A 163 -1.56 -2.34 6.65
C SER A 163 -0.61 -2.57 7.82
N SER A 164 -1.11 -2.78 9.03
CA SER A 164 -0.29 -2.94 10.24
C SER A 164 -0.52 -4.26 10.96
N TYR A 165 -1.68 -4.89 10.76
CA TYR A 165 -1.93 -6.20 11.36
C TYR A 165 -1.13 -7.29 10.66
N LEU A 166 -0.22 -7.94 11.38
CA LEU A 166 0.50 -9.13 10.93
C LEU A 166 -0.36 -10.37 11.14
N LEU A 167 -0.70 -11.04 10.05
CA LEU A 167 -1.55 -12.21 10.07
C LEU A 167 -0.86 -13.40 10.72
N LYS A 168 -1.65 -14.23 11.40
CA LYS A 168 -1.23 -15.48 12.02
C LYS A 168 -1.99 -16.64 11.40
N ASP A 169 -1.36 -17.81 11.40
CA ASP A 169 -2.01 -19.04 10.95
C ASP A 169 -3.27 -19.30 11.78
N GLY A 170 -4.36 -19.61 11.08
CA GLY A 170 -5.67 -19.87 11.66
C GLY A 170 -6.52 -18.63 11.97
N ASP A 171 -6.03 -17.41 11.71
CA ASP A 171 -6.84 -16.21 11.94
C ASP A 171 -8.13 -16.22 11.10
N ILE A 172 -9.22 -15.75 11.71
CA ILE A 172 -10.49 -15.47 11.04
C ILE A 172 -10.65 -13.96 10.94
N ILE A 173 -10.67 -13.45 9.72
CA ILE A 173 -10.82 -12.04 9.38
C ILE A 173 -12.25 -11.83 8.91
N GLU A 174 -13.03 -11.07 9.66
CA GLU A 174 -14.44 -10.82 9.38
C GLU A 174 -14.66 -9.33 9.11
N TRP A 175 -15.51 -9.00 8.14
CA TRP A 175 -15.88 -7.62 7.81
C TRP A 175 -17.38 -7.41 8.01
N GLU A 176 -17.74 -6.27 8.60
CA GLU A 176 -19.12 -5.87 8.85
C GLU A 176 -19.33 -4.39 8.50
N LEU A 177 -20.53 -4.05 8.02
CA LEU A 177 -20.99 -2.67 7.89
C LEU A 177 -21.73 -2.24 9.16
N LYS A 178 -21.29 -1.13 9.76
CA LYS A 178 -21.92 -0.53 10.93
C LYS A 178 -22.29 0.92 10.70
#